data_AF-A0A1R3GT11-F1
#
_entry.id   AF-A0A1R3GT11-F1
#
_cell.length_a   1.000
_cell.length_b   1.000
_cell.length_c   1.000
_cell.angle_alpha   90.00
_cell.angle_beta   90.00
_cell.angle_gamma   90.00
#
_symmetry.space_group_name_H-M   'P 1'
#
loop_
_entity.id
_entity.type
_entity.pdbx_description
1 polymer ?
#
loop_
_entity_poly.entity_id
_entity_poly.type
_entity_poly.pdbx_seq_one_letter_code
_entity_poly.pdbx_strand_id
1 'polypeptide(L)' 'MEMTCAREVFTSIFKSGAVTKKCCGELKVLGKVCHDAFVKKTLEHPIYENLSELAIAKKSTKTWNPCASVIDISPSSSA' A
#
# COMPACT_ATOMS: atom_id res chain seq x y z
N MET A 1 3.73 1.44 10.57
CA MET A 1 3.87 0.36 9.57
C MET A 1 5.28 -0.17 9.63
N GLU A 2 5.43 -1.48 9.71
CA GLU A 2 6.69 -2.21 9.67
C GLU A 2 7.36 -2.11 8.30
N MET A 3 8.70 -2.16 8.27
CA MET A 3 9.47 -2.08 7.02
C MET A 3 9.15 -3.22 6.03
N THR A 4 8.80 -4.39 6.54
CA THR A 4 8.37 -5.53 5.73
C THR A 4 7.05 -5.23 5.01
N CYS A 5 6.09 -4.63 5.70
CA CYS A 5 4.81 -4.24 5.12
C CYS A 5 4.95 -3.08 4.13
N ALA A 6 5.77 -2.08 4.42
CA ALA A 6 6.07 -1.01 3.47
C ALA A 6 6.66 -1.58 2.16
N ARG A 7 7.54 -2.59 2.26
CA ARG A 7 8.12 -3.27 1.09
C ARG A 7 7.08 -4.05 0.28
N GLU A 8 6.14 -4.74 0.93
CA GLU A 8 5.05 -5.44 0.24
C GLU A 8 4.16 -4.48 -0.55
N VAL A 9 3.75 -3.37 0.08
CA VAL A 9 2.93 -2.33 -0.55
C VAL A 9 3.68 -1.75 -1.75
N PHE A 10 4.94 -1.36 -1.58
CA PHE A 10 5.77 -0.88 -2.68
C PHE A 10 5.87 -1.89 -3.83
N THR A 11 6.17 -3.15 -3.51
CA THR A 11 6.35 -4.22 -4.52
C THR A 11 5.06 -4.50 -5.29
N SER A 12 3.90 -4.45 -4.61
CA SER A 12 2.59 -4.64 -5.25
C SER A 12 2.28 -3.54 -6.27
N ILE A 13 2.69 -2.29 -5.99
CA ILE A 13 2.39 -1.11 -6.82
C ILE A 13 3.39 -0.94 -7.97
N PHE A 14 4.68 -0.97 -7.67
CA PHE A 14 5.73 -0.59 -8.63
C PHE A 14 6.38 -1.78 -9.35
N LYS A 15 6.11 -3.01 -8.89
CA LYS A 15 6.60 -4.24 -9.51
C LYS A 15 5.40 -5.17 -9.74
N SER A 16 5.48 -6.39 -9.22
CA SER A 16 4.42 -7.39 -9.21
C SER A 16 4.43 -8.07 -7.85
N GLY A 17 3.27 -8.20 -7.21
CA GLY A 17 3.14 -8.82 -5.89
C GLY A 17 1.77 -8.57 -5.27
N ALA A 18 1.54 -9.20 -4.13
CA ALA A 18 0.34 -9.02 -3.32
C ALA A 18 0.73 -8.53 -1.92
N VAL A 19 -0.19 -7.85 -1.24
CA VAL A 19 -0.03 -7.42 0.15
C VAL A 19 -0.72 -8.43 1.05
N THR A 20 -0.03 -8.88 2.09
CA THR A 20 -0.58 -9.83 3.06
C THR A 20 -1.69 -9.18 3.91
N LYS A 21 -2.59 -9.98 4.50
CA LYS A 21 -3.66 -9.47 5.36
C LYS A 21 -3.12 -8.64 6.54
N LYS A 22 -2.00 -9.06 7.14
CA LYS A 22 -1.31 -8.31 8.21
C LYS A 22 -0.93 -6.91 7.72
N CYS A 23 -0.25 -6.84 6.58
CA CYS A 23 0.21 -5.57 6.02
C CYS A 23 -0.93 -4.70 5.49
N CYS A 24 -2.04 -5.31 5.03
CA CYS A 24 -3.27 -4.57 4.76
C CYS A 24 -3.86 -3.92 6.01
N GLY A 25 -3.83 -4.58 7.18
CA GLY A 25 -4.27 -3.99 8.44
C GLY A 25 -3.44 -2.75 8.80
N GLU A 26 -2.11 -2.84 8.70
CA GLU A 26 -1.23 -1.69 8.94
C GLU A 26 -1.44 -0.56 7.93
N LEU A 27 -1.60 -0.89 6.65
CA LEU A 27 -1.88 0.08 5.59
C LEU A 27 -3.21 0.80 5.82
N LYS A 28 -4.23 0.07 6.26
CA LYS A 28 -5.56 0.61 6.59
C LYS A 28 -5.48 1.59 7.76
N VAL A 29 -4.72 1.28 8.82
CA VAL A 29 -4.49 2.18 9.96
C VAL A 29 -3.85 3.49 9.53
N LEU A 30 -2.90 3.47 8.60
CA LEU A 30 -2.31 4.69 8.02
C LEU A 30 -3.31 5.47 7.15
N GLY A 31 -4.24 4.77 6.51
CA GLY A 31 -5.32 5.37 5.74
C GLY A 31 -4.96 5.69 4.29
N LYS A 32 -6.02 5.95 3.50
CA LYS A 32 -5.90 6.15 2.05
C LYS A 32 -5.04 7.35 1.68
N VAL A 33 -5.12 8.43 2.47
CA VAL A 33 -4.35 9.66 2.24
C VAL A 33 -2.85 9.38 2.33
N CYS A 34 -2.41 8.60 3.32
CA CYS A 34 -1.00 8.23 3.47
C CYS A 34 -0.54 7.32 2.31
N HIS A 35 -1.37 6.35 1.93
CA HIS A 35 -1.12 5.48 0.77
C HIS A 35 -0.97 6.28 -0.54
N ASP A 36 -1.91 7.18 -0.83
CA ASP A 36 -1.87 8.02 -2.04
C ASP A 36 -0.63 8.93 -2.03
N ALA A 37 -0.32 9.55 -0.88
CA ALA A 37 0.86 10.40 -0.71
C ALA A 37 2.17 9.61 -0.90
N PHE A 38 2.25 8.38 -0.40
CA PHE A 38 3.40 7.49 -0.60
C PHE A 38 3.63 7.19 -2.09
N VAL A 39 2.57 6.88 -2.84
CA VAL A 39 2.69 6.61 -4.28
C VAL A 39 3.15 7.86 -5.03
N LYS A 40 2.53 9.01 -4.75
CA LYS A 40 2.92 10.29 -5.35
C LYS A 40 4.37 10.63 -5.05
N LYS A 41 4.78 10.54 -3.77
CA LYS A 41 6.14 10.87 -3.36
C LYS A 41 7.18 9.94 -3.98
N THR A 42 6.83 8.67 -4.17
CA THR A 42 7.70 7.71 -4.85
C THR A 42 7.89 8.10 -6.32
N LEU A 43 6.82 8.47 -7.03
CA LEU A 43 6.88 8.86 -8.45
C LEU A 43 7.69 10.15 -8.71
N GLU A 44 7.89 11.01 -7.71
CA GLU A 44 8.77 12.18 -7.81
C GLU A 44 10.25 11.79 -7.98
N HIS A 45 10.65 10.56 -7.67
CA HIS A 45 12.05 10.14 -7.80
C HIS A 45 12.38 9.84 -9.28
N PRO A 46 13.51 10.39 -9.83
CA PRO A 46 13.84 10.29 -11.26
C PRO A 46 13.84 8.88 -11.83
N ILE A 47 14.24 7.88 -11.05
CA ILE A 47 14.23 6.45 -11.47
C ILE A 47 12.85 5.93 -11.92
N TYR A 48 11.76 6.63 -11.60
CA TYR A 48 10.40 6.27 -11.98
C TYR A 48 9.79 7.20 -13.04
N GLU A 49 10.56 8.14 -13.61
CA GLU A 49 10.06 9.16 -14.55
C GLU A 49 9.42 8.56 -15.81
N ASN A 50 9.86 7.37 -16.22
CA ASN A 50 9.37 6.67 -17.41
C ASN A 50 8.21 5.71 -17.12
N LEU A 51 7.73 5.62 -15.87
CA LEU A 51 6.59 4.79 -15.53
C LEU A 51 5.29 5.47 -15.95
N SER A 52 4.36 4.70 -16.52
CA SER A 52 3.02 5.20 -16.82
C SER A 52 2.27 5.48 -15.51
N GLU A 53 1.97 6.76 -15.26
CA GLU A 53 1.18 7.20 -14.10
C GLU A 53 -0.17 6.49 -14.04
N LEU A 54 -0.84 6.31 -15.19
CA LEU A 54 -2.12 5.59 -15.27
C LEU A 54 -1.97 4.12 -14.85
N ALA A 55 -0.89 3.45 -15.27
CA ALA A 55 -0.64 2.07 -14.88
C ALA A 55 -0.36 1.96 -13.37
N ILE A 56 0.41 2.89 -12.81
CA ILE A 56 0.69 2.96 -11.38
C ILE A 56 -0.56 3.28 -10.57
N ALA A 57 -1.42 4.19 -11.02
CA ALA A 57 -2.70 4.50 -10.38
C ALA A 57 -3.63 3.27 -10.33
N LYS A 58 -3.68 2.50 -11.43
CA LYS A 58 -4.44 1.23 -11.47
C LYS A 58 -3.88 0.20 -10.48
N LYS A 59 -2.56 0.03 -10.41
CA LYS A 59 -1.92 -0.88 -9.45
C LYS A 59 -2.13 -0.41 -8.00
N SER A 60 -1.94 0.87 -7.73
CA SER A 60 -2.21 1.51 -6.43
C SER A 60 -3.64 1.25 -5.95
N THR A 61 -4.64 1.45 -6.83
CA THR A 61 -6.04 1.16 -6.52
C THR A 61 -6.28 -0.33 -6.26
N LYS A 62 -5.69 -1.20 -7.08
CA LYS A 62 -5.77 -2.66 -6.91
C LYS A 62 -5.14 -3.13 -5.60
N THR A 63 -4.08 -2.47 -5.14
CA THR A 63 -3.46 -2.74 -3.84
C THR A 63 -4.31 -2.23 -2.68
N TRP A 64 -4.87 -1.01 -2.78
CA TRP A 64 -5.64 -0.39 -1.70
C TRP A 64 -6.99 -1.06 -1.44
N ASN A 65 -7.80 -1.29 -2.47
CA ASN A 65 -9.19 -1.76 -2.33
C ASN A 65 -9.37 -3.04 -1.48
N PRO A 66 -8.57 -4.11 -1.67
CA PRO A 66 -8.70 -5.30 -0.82
C PRO A 66 -8.29 -5.01 0.63
N CYS A 67 -7.31 -4.14 0.86
CA CYS A 67 -6.87 -3.77 2.20
C CYS A 67 -7.90 -2.89 2.94
N ALA A 68 -8.58 -1.99 2.23
CA ALA A 68 -9.65 -1.17 2.80
C ALA A 68 -10.83 -2.02 3.30
N SER A 69 -11.03 -3.19 2.68
CA SER A 69 -12.10 -4.14 3.02
C SER A 69 -11.72 -5.12 4.12
N VAL A 70 -10.47 -5.09 4.61
CA VAL A 70 -10.07 -5.91 5.76
C VAL A 70 -10.82 -5.40 6.99
N ILE A 71 -11.74 -6.23 7.49
CA ILE A 71 -12.38 -6.03 8.79
C ILE A 71 -11.26 -5.93 9.81
N ASP A 72 -11.32 -4.91 10.67
CA ASP A 72 -10.31 -4.72 11.71
C ASP A 72 -10.14 -6.03 12.46
N ILE A 73 -8.94 -6.61 12.37
CA ILE A 73 -8.52 -7.58 13.35
C ILE A 73 -8.35 -6.72 14.59
N SER A 74 -9.43 -6.55 15.36
CA SER A 74 -9.37 -5.91 16.66
C SER A 74 -8.14 -6.48 17.35
N PRO A 75 -7.22 -5.65 17.88
CA PRO A 75 -6.28 -6.18 18.85
C PRO A 75 -7.19 -6.76 19.93
N SER A 76 -7.20 -8.09 20.07
CA SER A 76 -7.75 -8.70 21.26
C SER A 76 -7.03 -8.01 22.40
N SER A 77 -7.75 -7.15 23.12
CA SER A 77 -7.30 -6.61 24.40
C SER A 77 -7.31 -7.80 25.34
N SER A 78 -6.28 -8.63 25.25
CA SER A 78 -6.02 -9.66 26.23
C SER A 78 -5.49 -8.93 27.46
N ALA A 79 -6.30 -9.01 28.52
CA ALA A 79 -6.11 -8.45 29.85
C ALA A 79 -4.76 -8.81 30.48
#